data_AF-A0A956D846-F1
#
_entry.id   AF-A0A956D846-F1
#
_cell.length_a   1.000
_cell.length_b   1.000
_cell.length_c   1.000
_cell.angle_alpha   90.00
_cell.angle_beta   90.00
_cell.angle_gamma   90.00
#
_symmetry.space_group_name_H-M   'P 1'
#
loop_
_entity.id
_entity.type
_entity.pdbx_description
1 polymer ?
#
loop_
_entity_poly.entity_id
_entity_poly.type
_entity_poly.pdbx_seq_one_letter_code
_entity_poly.pdbx_strand_id
1 'polypeptide(L)'
;WLDDYAVVQPFRQIGREVLELEGDALAASRFVGVEGRKVPYLSVLALTLGMGWKPIVPGARGIDAITCAWDGVVARLEIRPGLLFGGAKGRPEQTLGVLTLEDEAHEPVSFAALHPRVRSEL
;
A
#
# COMPACT_ATOMS: atom_id res chain seq x y z
N TRP A 1 16.18 -1.51 -35.00
CA TRP A 1 15.21 -0.47 -34.67
C TRP A 1 14.01 -1.18 -34.08
N LEU A 2 13.92 -1.22 -32.74
CA LEU A 2 12.77 -1.72 -32.00
C LEU A 2 11.99 -0.48 -31.56
N ASP A 3 11.15 0.06 -32.44
CA ASP A 3 10.38 1.29 -32.15
C ASP A 3 8.94 1.04 -31.70
N ASP A 4 8.53 -0.21 -31.45
CA ASP A 4 7.12 -0.55 -31.23
C ASP A 4 6.84 -1.45 -30.01
N TYR A 5 7.57 -1.31 -28.89
CA TYR A 5 7.21 -2.01 -27.64
C TYR A 5 6.52 -1.08 -26.64
N ALA A 6 5.32 -0.62 -26.99
CA ALA A 6 4.33 -0.21 -25.99
C ALA A 6 3.78 -1.45 -25.30
N VAL A 7 4.48 -1.93 -24.26
CA VAL A 7 3.96 -3.02 -23.40
C VAL A 7 2.89 -2.44 -22.48
N VAL A 8 1.69 -2.19 -23.01
CA VAL A 8 0.49 -2.01 -22.19
C VAL A 8 0.05 -3.42 -21.78
N GLN A 9 0.32 -3.85 -20.55
CA GLN A 9 -0.21 -5.14 -20.06
C GLN A 9 -1.73 -5.00 -19.80
N PRO A 10 -2.61 -5.60 -20.63
CA PRO A 10 -4.04 -5.33 -20.59
C PRO A 10 -4.82 -6.52 -20.00
N PHE A 11 -4.31 -7.18 -18.95
CA PHE A 11 -5.06 -8.22 -18.27
C PHE A 11 -5.42 -7.79 -16.84
N ARG A 12 -6.71 -7.93 -16.51
CA ARG A 12 -7.23 -7.89 -15.15
C ARG A 12 -6.37 -8.83 -14.32
N GLN A 13 -5.72 -8.35 -13.25
CA GLN A 13 -4.89 -9.19 -12.39
C GLN A 13 -5.74 -10.37 -11.89
N ILE A 14 -5.57 -11.54 -12.50
CA ILE A 14 -6.50 -12.66 -12.31
C ILE A 14 -6.42 -13.09 -10.85
N GLY A 15 -7.56 -13.05 -10.16
CA GLY A 15 -7.68 -13.44 -8.75
C GLY A 15 -7.26 -12.37 -7.73
N ARG A 16 -6.92 -11.15 -8.16
CA ARG A 16 -6.67 -10.02 -7.24
C ARG A 16 -7.81 -9.01 -7.32
N GLU A 17 -8.30 -8.63 -6.15
CA GLU A 17 -9.23 -7.51 -6.04
C GLU A 17 -8.48 -6.22 -6.38
N VAL A 18 -8.94 -5.55 -7.43
CA VAL A 18 -8.44 -4.23 -7.86
C VAL A 18 -9.55 -3.24 -7.58
N LEU A 19 -9.21 -2.18 -6.84
CA LEU A 19 -10.12 -1.08 -6.55
C LEU A 19 -9.82 0.04 -7.55
N GLU A 20 -10.81 0.36 -8.38
CA GLU A 20 -10.77 1.55 -9.22
C GLU A 20 -11.25 2.74 -8.38
N LEU A 21 -10.41 3.77 -8.26
CA LEU A 21 -10.75 5.00 -7.54
C LEU A 21 -11.37 5.99 -8.52
N GLU A 22 -12.56 6.48 -8.21
CA GLU A 22 -13.30 7.46 -9.03
C GLU A 22 -13.69 8.70 -8.21
N GLY A 23 -13.94 9.81 -8.90
CA GLY A 23 -14.51 11.03 -8.32
C GLY A 23 -13.78 11.52 -7.07
N ASP A 24 -14.54 11.73 -5.99
CA ASP A 24 -14.03 12.27 -4.73
C ASP A 24 -12.95 11.39 -4.09
N ALA A 25 -12.99 10.07 -4.29
CA ALA A 25 -11.98 9.16 -3.76
C ALA A 25 -10.62 9.34 -4.47
N LEU A 26 -10.63 9.69 -5.76
CA LEU A 26 -9.42 9.99 -6.53
C LEU A 26 -8.82 11.35 -6.13
N ALA A 27 -9.67 12.33 -5.83
CA ALA A 27 -9.25 13.65 -5.38
C ALA A 27 -8.80 13.69 -3.90
N ALA A 28 -9.18 12.68 -3.10
CA ALA A 28 -8.82 12.59 -1.70
C ALA A 28 -7.35 12.23 -1.48
N SER A 29 -6.81 12.58 -0.30
CA SER A 29 -5.52 12.11 0.21
C SER A 29 -5.65 10.96 1.21
N ARG A 30 -6.89 10.54 1.49
CA ARG A 30 -7.24 9.51 2.48
C ARG A 30 -8.24 8.54 1.87
N PHE A 31 -7.96 7.25 1.99
CA PHE A 31 -8.82 6.18 1.51
C PHE A 31 -9.18 5.24 2.67
N VAL A 32 -10.48 5.17 2.96
CA VAL A 32 -11.05 4.39 4.07
C VAL A 32 -11.70 3.08 3.61
N GLY A 33 -11.72 2.78 2.30
CA GLY A 33 -12.45 1.63 1.75
C GLY A 33 -11.91 0.26 2.19
N VAL A 34 -10.71 0.21 2.78
CA VAL A 34 -10.11 -1.01 3.36
C VAL A 34 -10.05 -0.99 4.89
N GLU A 35 -10.54 0.08 5.53
CA GLU A 35 -10.53 0.19 6.99
C GLU A 35 -11.39 -0.91 7.63
N GLY A 36 -10.86 -1.53 8.68
CA GLY A 36 -11.53 -2.64 9.38
C GLY A 36 -11.35 -4.00 8.70
N ARG A 37 -10.77 -4.05 7.49
CA ARG A 37 -10.51 -5.32 6.80
C ARG A 37 -9.49 -6.14 7.58
N LYS A 38 -9.85 -7.38 7.89
CA LYS A 38 -8.94 -8.35 8.48
C LYS A 38 -8.13 -9.05 7.39
N VAL A 39 -6.82 -9.13 7.60
CA VAL A 39 -5.87 -9.79 6.70
C VAL A 39 -4.91 -10.66 7.50
N PRO A 40 -4.37 -11.75 6.91
CA PRO A 40 -3.39 -12.58 7.60
C PRO A 40 -2.13 -11.77 7.95
N TYR A 41 -1.58 -12.02 9.15
CA TYR A 41 -0.33 -11.42 9.61
C TYR A 41 0.81 -11.60 8.60
N LEU A 42 0.94 -12.80 8.05
CA LEU A 42 1.99 -13.12 7.09
C LEU A 42 1.84 -12.34 5.77
N SER A 43 0.62 -11.97 5.38
CA SER A 43 0.39 -11.13 4.20
C SER A 43 0.93 -9.72 4.41
N VAL A 44 0.70 -9.13 5.59
CA VAL A 44 1.24 -7.80 5.92
C VAL A 44 2.75 -7.85 6.11
N LEU A 45 3.27 -8.90 6.75
CA LEU A 45 4.71 -9.10 6.87
C LEU A 45 5.38 -9.23 5.48
N ALA A 46 4.78 -9.97 4.55
CA ALA A 46 5.30 -10.13 3.20
C ALA A 46 5.43 -8.79 2.45
N LEU A 47 4.51 -7.84 2.69
CA LEU A 47 4.62 -6.48 2.13
C LEU A 47 5.94 -5.81 2.54
N THR A 48 6.33 -5.97 3.81
CA THR A 48 7.56 -5.41 4.38
C THR A 48 8.86 -6.14 3.99
N LEU A 49 8.77 -7.36 3.45
CA LEU A 49 9.92 -8.22 3.17
C LEU A 49 10.35 -8.24 1.70
N GLY A 50 9.68 -7.50 0.82
CA GLY A 50 10.06 -7.50 -0.60
C GLY A 50 9.14 -6.74 -1.55
N MET A 51 7.98 -6.26 -1.10
CA MET A 51 7.04 -5.54 -1.98
C MET A 51 7.17 -4.02 -1.90
N GLY A 52 8.34 -3.51 -1.49
CA GLY A 52 8.62 -2.06 -1.43
C GLY A 52 8.04 -1.32 -0.23
N TRP A 53 7.19 -1.98 0.57
CA TRP A 53 6.68 -1.40 1.82
C TRP A 53 7.75 -1.50 2.90
N LYS A 54 7.79 -0.49 3.77
CA LYS A 54 8.72 -0.36 4.87
C LYS A 54 7.93 -0.16 6.16
N PRO A 55 8.33 -0.82 7.25
CA PRO A 55 7.77 -0.50 8.55
C PRO A 55 8.13 0.92 8.95
N ILE A 56 7.18 1.67 9.50
CA ILE A 56 7.51 2.89 10.22
C ILE A 56 8.21 2.50 11.52
N VAL A 57 9.15 3.34 11.97
CA VAL A 57 9.97 3.11 13.17
C VAL A 57 9.06 2.66 14.33
N PRO A 58 9.41 1.58 15.04
CA PRO A 58 8.54 1.00 16.05
C PRO A 58 8.18 2.02 17.15
N GLY A 59 6.89 2.24 17.35
CA GLY A 59 6.38 2.87 18.56
C GLY A 59 6.31 1.86 19.72
N ALA A 60 5.74 2.26 20.85
CA ALA A 60 5.59 1.42 22.04
C ALA A 60 4.77 0.12 21.84
N ARG A 61 4.07 -0.04 20.70
CA ARG A 61 3.22 -1.21 20.37
C ARG A 61 3.77 -2.08 19.23
N GLY A 62 4.96 -1.77 18.71
CA GLY A 62 5.50 -2.36 17.48
C GLY A 62 5.30 -1.46 16.27
N ILE A 63 5.27 -2.06 15.08
CA ILE A 63 5.05 -1.36 13.80
C ILE A 63 3.53 -1.21 13.60
N ASP A 64 2.99 -0.01 13.78
CA ASP A 64 1.56 0.31 13.67
C ASP A 64 1.16 0.88 12.30
N ALA A 65 2.13 1.12 11.43
CA ALA A 65 1.92 1.49 10.05
C ALA A 65 3.10 1.05 9.17
N ILE A 66 2.81 0.82 7.90
CA ILE A 66 3.80 0.59 6.85
C ILE A 66 3.69 1.68 5.81
N THR A 67 4.82 2.08 5.23
CA THR A 67 4.88 3.09 4.18
C THR A 67 5.48 2.52 2.91
N CYS A 68 5.07 3.06 1.78
CA CYS A 68 5.73 2.80 0.51
C CYS A 68 5.86 4.15 -0.20
N ALA A 69 6.97 4.36 -0.91
CA ALA A 69 7.28 5.64 -1.53
C ALA A 69 7.50 5.45 -3.04
N TRP A 70 7.03 6.40 -3.82
CA TRP A 70 7.12 6.42 -5.28
C TRP A 70 7.05 7.87 -5.77
N ASP A 71 8.01 8.27 -6.61
CA ASP A 71 8.01 9.56 -7.32
C ASP A 71 7.63 10.78 -6.43
N GLY A 72 8.20 10.86 -5.22
CA GLY A 72 7.96 11.97 -4.27
C GLY A 72 6.66 11.86 -3.47
N VAL A 73 5.86 10.82 -3.67
CA VAL A 73 4.65 10.50 -2.90
C VAL A 73 4.93 9.32 -1.97
N VAL A 74 4.45 9.41 -0.75
CA VAL A 74 4.53 8.39 0.29
C VAL A 74 3.12 7.96 0.64
N ALA A 75 2.79 6.68 0.40
CA ALA A 75 1.64 6.10 1.08
C ALA A 75 1.99 5.62 2.46
N ARG A 76 1.04 5.77 3.35
CA ARG A 76 1.02 5.19 4.69
C ARG A 76 -0.23 4.35 4.87
N LEU A 77 -0.07 3.10 5.27
CA LEU A 77 -1.17 2.21 5.64
C LEU A 77 -1.09 1.88 7.13
N GLU A 78 -2.14 2.24 7.87
CA GLU A 78 -2.27 1.87 9.27
C GLU A 78 -2.59 0.37 9.44
N ILE A 79 -2.05 -0.23 10.50
CA ILE A 79 -2.27 -1.63 10.85
C ILE A 79 -2.43 -1.82 12.35
N ARG A 80 -3.41 -2.63 12.76
CA ARG A 80 -3.73 -2.88 14.17
C ARG A 80 -3.88 -4.38 14.42
N PRO A 81 -3.34 -4.95 15.53
CA PRO A 81 -2.65 -4.29 16.65
C PRO A 81 -1.18 -3.91 16.37
N GLY A 82 -0.72 -4.05 15.12
CA GLY A 82 0.65 -3.76 14.70
C GLY A 82 1.50 -5.02 14.56
N LEU A 83 2.55 -4.94 13.73
CA LEU A 83 3.48 -6.05 13.51
C LEU A 83 4.54 -6.10 14.60
N LEU A 84 4.74 -7.31 15.13
CA LEU A 84 5.83 -7.67 16.02
C LEU A 84 6.52 -8.89 15.43
N PHE A 85 7.84 -8.82 15.20
CA PHE A 85 8.60 -9.98 14.73
C PHE A 85 8.39 -11.18 15.67
N GLY A 86 8.11 -12.36 15.09
CA GLY A 86 7.74 -13.56 15.85
C GLY A 86 6.28 -13.59 16.35
N GLY A 87 5.49 -12.54 16.12
CA GLY A 87 4.12 -12.40 16.63
C GLY A 87 3.05 -13.23 15.91
N ALA A 88 3.38 -13.94 14.83
CA ALA A 88 2.41 -14.64 13.98
C ALA A 88 1.50 -15.62 14.74
N LYS A 89 2.02 -16.31 15.77
CA LYS A 89 1.23 -17.24 16.60
C LYS A 89 0.28 -16.53 17.57
N GLY A 90 0.68 -15.37 18.10
CA GLY A 90 -0.12 -14.61 19.07
C GLY A 90 -1.07 -13.58 18.42
N ARG A 91 -0.81 -13.22 17.16
CA ARG A 91 -1.54 -12.20 16.40
C ARG A 91 -1.66 -12.65 14.93
N PRO A 92 -2.47 -13.69 14.65
CA PRO A 92 -2.54 -14.29 13.32
C PRO A 92 -3.20 -13.39 12.27
N GLU A 93 -3.99 -12.40 12.70
CA GLU A 93 -4.68 -11.44 11.85
C GLU A 93 -4.22 -10.01 12.17
N GLN A 94 -4.23 -9.15 11.16
CA GLN A 94 -4.11 -7.71 11.28
C GLN A 94 -5.37 -7.06 10.73
N THR A 95 -5.75 -5.94 11.32
CA THR A 95 -6.82 -5.07 10.84
C THR A 95 -6.17 -3.90 10.11
N LEU A 96 -6.53 -3.72 8.85
CA LEU A 96 -6.11 -2.56 8.07
C LEU A 96 -6.87 -1.31 8.55
N GLY A 97 -6.16 -0.20 8.65
CA GLY A 97 -6.73 1.11 8.91
C GLY A 97 -6.80 1.95 7.63
N VAL A 98 -6.69 3.26 7.80
CA VAL A 98 -6.76 4.21 6.69
C VAL A 98 -5.46 4.16 5.87
N LEU A 99 -5.60 4.26 4.55
CA LEU A 99 -4.50 4.53 3.62
C LEU A 99 -4.42 6.05 3.37
N THR A 100 -3.29 6.66 3.63
CA THR A 100 -3.05 8.10 3.37
C THR A 100 -1.92 8.31 2.38
N LEU A 101 -1.99 9.39 1.63
CA LEU A 101 -0.94 9.83 0.71
C LEU A 101 -0.42 11.21 1.12
N GLU A 102 0.89 11.32 1.17
CA GLU A 102 1.62 12.51 1.54
C GLU A 102 2.81 12.71 0.58
N ASP A 103 3.34 13.92 0.44
CA ASP A 103 4.61 14.15 -0.25
C ASP A 103 5.81 14.02 0.70
N GLU A 104 7.02 14.27 0.21
CA GLU A 104 8.25 14.26 1.03
C GLU A 104 8.25 15.34 2.13
N ALA A 105 7.47 16.42 1.95
CA ALA A 105 7.26 17.46 2.94
C ALA A 105 6.15 17.11 3.96
N HIS A 106 5.54 15.93 3.85
CA HIS A 106 4.40 15.46 4.63
C HIS A 106 3.10 16.24 4.38
N GLU A 107 3.00 16.92 3.25
CA GLU A 107 1.77 17.58 2.83
C GLU A 107 0.83 16.55 2.17
N PRO A 108 -0.50 16.62 2.40
CA PRO A 108 -1.43 15.66 1.82
C PRO A 108 -1.47 15.73 0.29
N VAL A 109 -1.35 14.57 -0.37
CA VAL A 109 -1.38 14.46 -1.83
C VAL A 109 -2.60 13.65 -2.27
N SER A 110 -3.25 14.04 -3.36
CA SER A 110 -4.40 13.30 -3.90
C SER A 110 -4.00 11.95 -4.54
N PHE A 111 -4.90 10.96 -4.53
CA PHE A 111 -4.69 9.71 -5.29
C PHE A 111 -4.54 9.93 -6.80
N ALA A 112 -4.99 11.06 -7.34
CA ALA A 112 -4.75 11.46 -8.73
C ALA A 112 -3.25 11.64 -9.07
N ALA A 113 -2.39 11.89 -8.08
CA ALA A 113 -0.94 11.97 -8.28
C ALA A 113 -0.30 10.59 -8.52
N LEU A 114 -1.03 9.50 -8.25
CA LEU A 114 -0.59 8.14 -8.56
C LEU A 114 -0.73 7.90 -10.05
N HIS A 115 0.28 8.26 -10.84
CA HIS A 115 0.31 7.88 -12.23
C HIS A 115 0.32 6.34 -12.35
N PRO A 116 -0.56 5.72 -13.16
CA PRO A 116 -0.52 4.29 -13.39
C PRO A 116 0.79 3.95 -14.09
N ARG A 117 1.77 3.47 -13.32
CA ARG A 117 3.03 2.96 -13.89
C ARG A 117 2.78 1.60 -14.51
N VAL A 118 3.05 1.51 -15.80
CA VAL A 118 3.32 0.25 -16.50
C VAL A 118 4.62 -0.32 -15.93
N ARG A 119 4.53 -1.15 -14.88
CA ARG A 119 5.65 -2.00 -14.48
C ARG A 119 5.59 -3.30 -15.27
N SER A 120 6.42 -3.39 -16.30
CA SER A 120 6.81 -4.66 -16.91
C SER A 120 7.85 -5.30 -16.01
N GLU A 121 7.46 -6.24 -15.16
CA GLU A 121 8.42 -7.15 -14.53
C GLU A 121 8.66 -8.29 -15.53
N LEU A 122 9.90 -8.36 -16.05
CA LEU A 122 10.43 -9.43 -16.89
C LEU A 122 10.58 -10.73 -16.10
#